data_AF-A0A522W3S4-F1
#
_entry.id   AF-A0A522W3S4-F1
#
_cell.length_a   1.000
_cell.length_b   1.000
_cell.length_c   1.000
_cell.angle_alpha   90.00
_cell.angle_beta   90.00
_cell.angle_gamma   90.00
#
_symmetry.space_group_name_H-M   'P 1'
#
loop_
_entity.id
_entity.type
_entity.pdbx_description
1 polymer ?
#
loop_
_entity_poly.entity_id
_entity_poly.type
_entity_poly.pdbx_seq_one_letter_code
_entity_poly.pdbx_strand_id
1 'polypeptide(L)'
;MEKSKKQITIFEGKQIRRHWDEEKELWFFSVVDIIGALNASENPRNYWKVLKNRLKQEGSEVVTKCNQLKMQASDGKFYLTDSAYAETTSRKN
;
A
#
# COMPACT_ATOMS: atom_id res chain seq x y z
N MET A 1 -21.97 7.67 -20.60
CA MET A 1 -20.65 7.15 -20.15
C MET A 1 -20.70 7.00 -18.64
N GLU A 2 -20.99 5.80 -18.16
CA GLU A 2 -20.99 5.49 -16.73
C GLU A 2 -19.57 5.61 -16.19
N LYS A 3 -19.35 6.59 -15.31
CA LYS A 3 -18.13 6.63 -14.51
C LYS A 3 -18.18 5.43 -13.58
N SER A 4 -17.46 4.37 -13.93
CA SER A 4 -17.15 3.26 -13.02
C SER A 4 -16.79 3.84 -11.66
N LYS A 5 -17.67 3.65 -10.68
CA LYS A 5 -17.44 4.06 -9.30
C LYS A 5 -16.23 3.27 -8.81
N LYS A 6 -15.02 3.81 -9.01
CA LYS A 6 -13.81 3.34 -8.33
C LYS A 6 -14.17 3.33 -6.85
N GLN A 7 -14.46 2.15 -6.31
CA GLN A 7 -14.81 1.98 -4.91
C GLN A 7 -13.60 2.43 -4.10
N ILE A 8 -13.70 3.63 -3.55
CA ILE A 8 -12.70 4.24 -2.70
C ILE A 8 -12.72 3.47 -1.38
N THR A 9 -11.62 2.81 -1.06
CA THR A 9 -11.44 2.19 0.26
C THR A 9 -11.01 3.29 1.22
N ILE A 10 -11.86 3.61 2.19
CA ILE A 10 -11.60 4.60 3.24
C ILE A 10 -11.33 3.83 4.53
N PHE A 11 -10.23 4.13 5.20
CA PHE A 11 -9.92 3.63 6.54
C PHE A 11 -9.61 4.83 7.43
N GLU A 12 -10.36 4.98 8.54
CA GLU A 12 -10.25 6.14 9.46
C GLU A 12 -10.27 7.51 8.76
N GLY A 13 -11.11 7.67 7.73
CA GLY A 13 -11.19 8.91 6.95
C GLY A 13 -10.03 9.14 5.97
N LYS A 14 -9.05 8.23 5.92
CA LYS A 14 -7.95 8.27 4.94
C LYS A 14 -8.22 7.34 3.77
N GLN A 15 -8.00 7.86 2.57
CA GLN A 15 -8.14 7.09 1.34
C GLN A 15 -6.92 6.16 1.16
N ILE A 16 -7.17 4.85 1.03
CA ILE A 16 -6.14 3.87 0.73
C ILE A 16 -6.19 3.53 -0.76
N ARG A 17 -5.08 3.76 -1.46
CA ARG A 17 -4.94 3.36 -2.86
C ARG A 17 -4.78 1.85 -2.97
N ARG A 18 -5.55 1.25 -3.88
CA ARG A 18 -5.48 -0.17 -4.23
C ARG A 18 -5.36 -0.36 -5.74
N HIS A 19 -4.71 -1.45 -6.12
CA HIS A 19 -4.55 -1.89 -7.50
C HIS A 19 -4.90 -3.38 -7.57
N TRP A 20 -5.71 -3.74 -8.57
CA TRP A 20 -5.99 -5.14 -8.87
C TRP A 20 -4.95 -5.61 -9.88
N ASP A 21 -4.23 -6.68 -9.54
CA ASP A 21 -3.30 -7.36 -10.44
C ASP A 21 -4.03 -8.57 -11.05
N GLU A 22 -4.30 -8.51 -12.35
CA GLU A 22 -5.03 -9.56 -13.08
C GLU A 22 -4.21 -10.85 -13.24
N GLU A 23 -2.88 -10.75 -13.28
CA GLU A 23 -2.02 -11.93 -13.45
C GLU A 23 -1.96 -12.78 -12.19
N LYS A 24 -2.00 -12.11 -11.02
CA LYS A 24 -1.93 -12.77 -9.71
C LYS A 24 -3.30 -12.97 -9.08
N GLU A 25 -4.34 -12.34 -9.62
CA GLU A 25 -5.68 -12.27 -9.04
C GLU A 25 -5.65 -11.75 -7.59
N LEU A 26 -4.81 -10.73 -7.33
CA LEU A 26 -4.58 -10.17 -6.00
C LEU A 26 -4.80 -8.66 -5.94
N TRP A 27 -5.30 -8.21 -4.79
CA TRP A 27 -5.34 -6.79 -4.45
C TRP A 27 -4.03 -6.35 -3.81
N PHE A 28 -3.39 -5.36 -4.42
CA PHE A 28 -2.26 -4.65 -3.87
C PHE A 28 -2.69 -3.32 -3.28
N PHE A 29 -2.18 -2.99 -2.11
CA PHE A 29 -2.48 -1.77 -1.38
C PHE A 29 -1.22 -0.95 -1.18
N SER A 30 -1.34 0.38 -1.21
CA SER A 30 -0.21 1.26 -0.93
C SER A 30 0.22 1.14 0.53
N VAL A 31 1.47 0.76 0.76
CA VAL A 31 2.05 0.64 2.11
C VAL A 31 2.10 2.01 2.79
N VAL A 32 2.44 3.06 2.03
CA VAL A 32 2.50 4.44 2.55
C VAL A 32 1.13 4.92 3.02
N ASP A 33 0.06 4.59 2.29
CA ASP A 33 -1.29 4.99 2.67
C ASP A 33 -1.76 4.23 3.92
N ILE A 34 -1.44 2.93 4.02
CA ILE A 34 -1.72 2.13 5.22
C ILE A 34 -0.99 2.70 6.44
N ILE A 35 0.31 2.99 6.31
CA ILE A 35 1.09 3.61 7.39
C ILE A 35 0.52 4.98 7.76
N GLY A 36 0.12 5.77 6.76
CA GLY A 36 -0.54 7.05 6.98
C GLY A 36 -1.85 6.90 7.74
N ALA A 37 -2.64 5.89 7.41
CA ALA A 37 -3.89 5.57 8.07
C ALA A 37 -3.67 5.12 9.51
N LEU A 38 -2.75 4.19 9.75
CA LEU A 38 -2.52 3.59 11.08
C LEU A 38 -1.74 4.51 12.05
N ASN A 39 -0.76 5.26 11.55
CA ASN A 39 0.23 5.90 12.43
C ASN A 39 0.03 7.41 12.59
N ALA A 40 -1.04 7.97 12.00
CA ALA A 40 -1.38 9.40 11.99
C ALA A 40 -0.21 10.37 11.67
N SER A 41 0.92 9.86 11.17
CA SER A 41 2.14 10.63 10.99
C SER A 41 1.92 11.72 9.95
N GLU A 42 2.42 12.92 10.22
CA GLU A 42 2.41 14.02 9.26
C GLU A 42 3.14 13.67 7.95
N ASN A 43 4.10 12.72 8.00
CA ASN A 43 4.88 12.33 6.83
C ASN A 43 5.09 10.81 6.73
N PRO A 44 4.06 10.05 6.30
CA PRO A 44 4.10 8.59 6.25
C PRO A 44 5.16 8.05 5.28
N ARG A 45 5.54 8.81 4.24
CA ARG A 45 6.59 8.43 3.30
C ARG A 45 7.97 8.40 3.98
N ASN A 46 8.29 9.42 4.76
CA ASN A 46 9.54 9.45 5.51
C ASN A 46 9.60 8.36 6.57
N TYR A 47 8.48 8.14 7.27
CA TYR A 47 8.37 7.04 8.23
C TYR A 47 8.64 5.69 7.56
N TRP A 48 8.00 5.41 6.43
CA TRP A 48 8.23 4.18 5.67
C TRP A 48 9.68 4.03 5.23
N LYS A 49 10.33 5.10 4.75
CA LYS A 49 11.75 5.07 4.37
C LYS A 49 12.65 4.63 5.52
N VAL A 50 12.42 5.18 6.73
CA VAL A 50 13.18 4.82 7.93
C VAL A 50 12.89 3.38 8.34
N LEU A 51 11.61 2.98 8.37
CA LEU A 51 11.19 1.62 8.71
C LEU A 51 11.79 0.59 7.74
N LYS A 52 11.75 0.86 6.44
CA LYS A 52 12.35 0.02 5.39
C LYS A 52 13.85 -0.17 5.61
N ASN A 53 14.57 0.88 6.00
CA ASN A 53 16.00 0.76 6.32
C ASN A 53 16.25 -0.10 7.56
N ARG A 54 15.45 0.06 8.62
CA ARG A 54 15.56 -0.77 9.84
C ARG A 54 15.27 -2.24 9.53
N LEU A 55 14.17 -2.52 8.83
CA LEU A 55 13.79 -3.87 8.42
C LEU A 55 14.86 -4.53 7.52
N LYS A 56 15.51 -3.77 6.64
CA LYS A 56 16.66 -4.29 5.87
C LYS A 56 17.85 -4.65 6.75
N GLN A 57 18.15 -3.84 7.77
CA GLN A 57 19.23 -4.11 8.72
C GLN A 57 18.94 -5.35 9.56
N GLU A 58 17.66 -5.58 9.90
CA GLU A 58 17.19 -6.76 10.62
C GLU A 58 17.09 -8.02 9.74
N GLY A 59 17.35 -7.92 8.43
CA GLY A 59 17.23 -9.05 7.51
C GLY A 59 15.78 -9.44 7.19
N SER A 60 14.82 -8.55 7.41
CA SER A 60 13.40 -8.84 7.19
C SER A 60 13.06 -8.98 5.70
N GLU A 61 12.45 -10.11 5.33
CA GLU A 61 11.96 -10.36 3.97
C GLU A 61 10.80 -9.45 3.54
N VAL A 62 10.16 -8.75 4.49
CA VAL A 62 9.02 -7.86 4.22
C VAL A 62 9.41 -6.76 3.23
N VAL A 63 10.65 -6.27 3.31
CA VAL A 63 11.16 -5.26 2.39
C VAL A 63 11.38 -5.79 0.98
N THR A 64 11.67 -7.07 0.87
CA THR A 64 11.93 -7.76 -0.41
C THR A 64 10.62 -8.15 -1.10
N LYS A 65 9.56 -8.44 -0.35
CA LYS A 65 8.23 -8.82 -0.86
C LYS A 65 7.35 -7.62 -1.27
N CYS A 66 7.82 -6.39 -1.09
CA CYS A 66 7.08 -5.20 -1.55
C CYS A 66 7.23 -5.02 -3.07
N ASN A 67 6.10 -5.03 -3.78
CA ASN A 67 6.08 -4.73 -5.22
C ASN A 67 5.92 -3.24 -5.46
N GLN A 68 6.75 -2.66 -6.32
CA GLN A 68 6.58 -1.27 -6.73
C GLN A 68 5.58 -1.19 -7.88
N LEU A 69 4.37 -0.76 -7.58
CA LEU A 69 3.31 -0.58 -8.56
C LEU A 69 3.11 0.90 -8.88
N LYS A 70 2.80 1.20 -10.14
CA LYS A 70 2.40 2.56 -10.53
C LYS A 70 0.99 2.82 -10.03
N MET A 71 0.88 3.69 -9.04
CA MET A 71 -0.41 4.11 -8.46
C MET A 71 -0.60 5.60 -8.68
N GLN A 72 -1.85 6.01 -8.95
CA GLN A 72 -2.23 7.41 -9.06
C GLN A 72 -2.19 8.07 -7.67
N ALA A 73 -1.50 9.19 -7.52
CA ALA A 73 -1.48 9.99 -6.30
C ALA A 73 -2.61 11.03 -6.28
N SER A 74 -2.74 11.74 -5.16
CA SER A 74 -3.77 12.76 -4.93
C SER A 74 -3.68 13.96 -5.89
N ASP A 75 -2.49 14.22 -6.44
CA ASP A 75 -2.25 15.25 -7.47
C ASP A 75 -2.62 14.80 -8.89
N GLY A 76 -3.14 13.57 -9.03
CA GLY A 76 -3.53 12.98 -10.30
C GLY A 76 -2.37 12.36 -11.09
N LYS A 77 -1.12 12.46 -10.63
CA LYS A 77 0.05 11.88 -11.29
C LYS A 77 0.29 10.44 -10.84
N PHE A 78 0.94 9.65 -11.69
CA PHE A 78 1.29 8.25 -11.37
C PHE A 78 2.71 8.17 -10.82
N TYR A 79 2.87 7.51 -9.68
CA TYR A 79 4.15 7.29 -9.04
C TYR A 79 4.36 5.82 -8.72
N LEU A 80 5.60 5.36 -8.83
CA LEU A 80 6.01 4.07 -8.29
C LEU A 80 5.85 4.11 -6.77
N THR A 81 4.99 3.24 -6.27
CA THR A 81 4.61 3.18 -4.87
C THR A 81 4.86 1.76 -4.37
N ASP A 82 5.60 1.65 -3.26
CA ASP A 82 5.75 0.38 -2.56
C ASP A 82 4.35 -0.10 -2.15
N SER A 83 3.98 -1.26 -2.68
CA SER A 83 2.66 -1.86 -2.53
C SER A 83 2.81 -3.26 -1.95
N ALA A 84 1.91 -3.60 -1.04
CA ALA A 84 1.85 -4.92 -0.44
C ALA A 84 0.48 -5.52 -0.74
N TYR A 85 0.46 -6.80 -1.08
CA TYR A 85 -0.78 -7.57 -1.04
C TYR A 85 -0.98 -8.05 0.39
N ALA A 86 -2.24 -8.08 0.83
CA ALA A 86 -2.56 -8.75 2.07
C ALA A 86 -2.55 -10.26 1.78
N GLU A 87 -1.56 -10.99 2.28
CA GLU A 87 -1.72 -12.42 2.45
C GLU A 87 -2.85 -12.59 3.46
N THR A 88 -4.04 -12.96 2.97
CA THR A 88 -5.14 -13.41 3.82
C THR A 88 -4.64 -14.65 4.54
N THR A 89 -4.05 -14.44 5.72
CA THR A 89 -3.85 -15.49 6.70
C THR A 89 -5.25 -15.83 7.21
N SER A 90 -5.96 -16.65 6.44
CA SER A 90 -7.00 -17.50 7.00
C SER A 90 -6.30 -18.29 8.10
N ARG A 91 -6.46 -17.86 9.36
CA ARG A 91 -6.24 -18.74 10.50
C ARG A 91 -7.14 -19.95 10.26
N LYS A 92 -6.58 -21.01 9.69
CA LYS A 92 -7.14 -22.34 9.86
C LYS A 92 -6.97 -22.63 11.34
N ASN A 93 -8.07 -22.47 12.05
CA ASN A 93 -8.26 -22.88 13.42
C ASN A 93 -8.23 -24.40 13.51
#